data_AF-A0A953DKX3-F1
#
_entry.id   AF-A0A953DKX3-F1
#
_cell.length_a   1.000
_cell.length_b   1.000
_cell.length_c   1.000
_cell.angle_alpha   90.00
_cell.angle_beta   90.00
_cell.angle_gamma   90.00
#
_symmetry.space_group_name_H-M   'P 1'
#
loop_
_entity.id
_entity.type
_entity.pdbx_description
1 polymer ?
#
loop_
_entity_poly.entity_id
_entity_poly.type
_entity_poly.pdbx_seq_one_letter_code
_entity_poly.pdbx_strand_id
1 'polypeptide(L)'
;MKRMFLTAALVLVAPLVAGCPGGDTCGEPIYGPGSTDEAWLTMVDGEKSVKVDDDNAATITQPTEGAQIPADGPAPLIQWTSPLSAAREHPVLDGARYAVAPRKARTPSVGEWILEAILPTAHAHLPPITGPIHVLEISVTGEDCPVRVLTTKDEWQVGSETWALLKAHRGETIRLTVTSAYLTENRITEGPYRASTPRTFTVQ
;
A
#
# COMPACT_ATOMS: atom_id res chain seq x y z
N MET A 1 51.18 -49.99 16.33
CA MET A 1 51.13 -48.77 17.16
C MET A 1 50.45 -47.65 16.37
N LYS A 2 49.48 -46.99 16.99
CA LYS A 2 48.78 -45.72 16.64
C LYS A 2 48.19 -45.55 15.23
N ARG A 3 46.86 -45.74 15.14
CA ARG A 3 45.99 -45.16 14.10
C ARG A 3 45.73 -43.69 14.45
N MET A 4 45.90 -42.79 13.48
CA MET A 4 45.66 -41.36 13.63
C MET A 4 44.47 -41.00 12.74
N PHE A 5 43.33 -40.69 13.35
CA PHE A 5 42.14 -40.20 12.65
C PHE A 5 42.26 -38.67 12.53
N LEU A 6 42.30 -38.15 11.31
CA LEU A 6 42.07 -36.73 11.03
C LEU A 6 40.56 -36.53 10.88
N THR A 7 39.94 -35.83 11.82
CA THR A 7 38.55 -35.38 11.72
C THR A 7 38.55 -34.00 11.07
N ALA A 8 38.08 -33.89 9.83
CA ALA A 8 37.85 -32.61 9.18
C ALA A 8 36.54 -32.01 9.72
N ALA A 9 36.62 -30.87 10.39
CA ALA A 9 35.45 -30.11 10.82
C ALA A 9 34.91 -29.32 9.61
N LEU A 10 33.81 -29.77 9.05
CA LEU A 10 33.04 -29.04 8.04
C LEU A 10 32.26 -27.91 8.76
N VAL A 11 32.74 -26.68 8.65
CA VAL A 11 32.01 -25.51 9.15
C VAL A 11 30.88 -25.22 8.15
N LEU A 12 29.66 -25.59 8.54
CA LEU A 12 28.44 -25.22 7.82
C LEU A 12 28.15 -23.73 8.09
N VAL A 13 28.47 -22.86 7.13
CA VAL A 13 28.02 -21.46 7.15
C VAL A 13 26.57 -21.45 6.68
N ALA A 14 25.63 -21.44 7.63
CA ALA A 14 24.23 -21.21 7.32
C ALA A 14 24.03 -19.73 6.97
N PRO A 15 23.42 -19.37 5.83
CA PRO A 15 23.00 -18.01 5.58
C PRO A 15 21.86 -17.66 6.54
N LEU A 16 22.13 -16.74 7.46
CA LEU A 16 21.11 -16.03 8.23
C LEU A 16 20.32 -15.15 7.26
N VAL A 17 19.26 -15.71 6.66
CA VAL A 17 18.21 -14.90 6.04
C VAL A 17 17.40 -14.33 7.20
N ALA A 18 17.85 -13.20 7.74
CA ALA A 18 17.06 -12.40 8.66
C ALA A 18 15.94 -11.73 7.88
N GLY A 19 14.87 -12.47 7.60
CA GLY A 19 13.59 -11.86 7.22
C GLY A 19 13.03 -11.11 8.42
N CYS A 20 12.75 -9.82 8.27
CA CYS A 20 12.08 -9.04 9.31
C CYS A 20 10.77 -9.75 9.72
N PRO A 21 10.63 -10.18 10.99
CA PRO A 21 9.42 -10.85 11.44
C PRO A 21 8.34 -9.79 11.63
N GLY A 22 7.42 -9.71 10.68
CA GLY A 22 6.35 -8.71 10.67
C GLY A 22 5.84 -8.33 9.28
N GLY A 23 6.40 -8.92 8.21
CA GLY A 23 5.90 -8.71 6.86
C GLY A 23 4.46 -9.20 6.71
N ASP A 24 3.62 -8.28 6.26
CA ASP A 24 2.28 -8.55 5.76
C ASP A 24 2.32 -9.69 4.72
N THR A 25 1.65 -10.81 5.02
CA THR A 25 1.69 -12.02 4.18
C THR A 25 1.03 -11.80 2.82
N CYS A 26 0.20 -10.78 2.68
CA CYS A 26 -0.54 -10.48 1.48
C CYS A 26 0.17 -9.46 0.56
N GLY A 27 1.40 -9.06 0.92
CA GLY A 27 2.25 -8.22 0.07
C GLY A 27 1.82 -6.76 0.00
N GLU A 28 2.53 -5.99 -0.83
CA GLU A 28 2.28 -4.57 -1.04
C GLU A 28 0.99 -4.30 -1.84
N PRO A 29 0.38 -3.12 -1.68
CA PRO A 29 -0.83 -2.75 -2.39
C PRO A 29 -0.52 -2.36 -3.84
N ILE A 30 -1.56 -2.28 -4.64
CA ILE A 30 -1.53 -1.53 -5.89
C ILE A 30 -1.42 -0.04 -5.55
N TYR A 31 -0.35 0.61 -5.99
CA TYR A 31 -0.15 2.05 -5.81
C TYR A 31 -0.98 2.85 -6.81
N GLY A 32 -2.03 3.48 -6.31
CA GLY A 32 -2.83 4.47 -7.03
C GLY A 32 -2.15 5.84 -7.08
N PRO A 33 -2.75 6.82 -7.78
CA PRO A 33 -2.16 8.14 -7.96
C PRO A 33 -1.80 8.83 -6.64
N GLY A 34 -0.57 9.34 -6.57
CA GLY A 34 -0.06 10.13 -5.44
C GLY A 34 0.20 9.33 -4.16
N SER A 35 0.28 8.00 -4.24
CA SER A 35 0.69 7.14 -3.12
C SER A 35 2.16 6.73 -3.22
N THR A 36 2.77 6.36 -2.09
CA THR A 36 4.18 5.91 -2.00
C THR A 36 4.28 4.69 -1.07
N ASP A 37 5.36 3.95 -1.16
CA ASP A 37 5.68 2.81 -0.29
C ASP A 37 5.91 3.24 1.17
N GLU A 38 6.46 4.43 1.43
CA GLU A 38 6.56 4.94 2.80
C GLU A 38 5.19 5.25 3.40
N ALA A 39 4.25 5.73 2.58
CA ALA A 39 2.89 5.94 3.00
C ALA A 39 2.15 4.61 3.20
N TRP A 40 2.46 3.58 2.41
CA TRP A 40 1.99 2.22 2.66
C TRP A 40 2.44 1.70 4.01
N LEU A 41 3.75 1.76 4.30
CA LEU A 41 4.30 1.34 5.58
C LEU A 41 3.66 2.11 6.75
N THR A 42 3.40 3.41 6.57
CA THR A 42 2.70 4.23 7.55
C THR A 42 1.28 3.70 7.81
N MET A 43 0.55 3.31 6.78
CA MET A 43 -0.80 2.74 6.92
C MET A 43 -0.78 1.35 7.56
N VAL A 44 0.20 0.51 7.22
CA VAL A 44 0.41 -0.82 7.85
C VAL A 44 0.72 -0.67 9.34
N ASP A 45 1.64 0.23 9.72
CA ASP A 45 1.96 0.52 11.11
C ASP A 45 0.73 1.05 11.88
N GLY A 46 -0.15 1.79 11.19
CA GLY A 46 -1.40 2.32 11.72
C GLY A 46 -2.55 1.31 11.83
N GLU A 47 -2.45 0.12 11.26
CA GLU A 47 -3.57 -0.84 11.14
C GLU A 47 -4.17 -1.22 12.50
N LYS A 48 -3.32 -1.41 13.51
CA LYS A 48 -3.76 -1.76 14.88
C LYS A 48 -4.51 -0.63 15.60
N SER A 49 -4.47 0.58 15.04
CA SER A 49 -5.13 1.78 15.59
C SER A 49 -6.38 2.20 14.83
N VAL A 50 -6.80 1.42 13.81
CA VAL A 50 -8.01 1.69 13.03
C VAL A 50 -9.23 1.79 13.95
N LYS A 51 -9.95 2.89 13.83
CA LYS A 51 -11.20 3.14 14.55
C LYS A 51 -12.38 2.87 13.63
N VAL A 52 -13.38 2.13 14.13
CA VAL A 52 -14.68 2.01 13.48
C VAL A 52 -15.51 3.24 13.84
N ASP A 53 -15.72 4.11 12.86
CA ASP A 53 -16.35 5.42 13.06
C ASP A 53 -17.04 5.85 11.77
N ASP A 54 -18.35 5.60 11.67
CA ASP A 54 -19.12 5.85 10.45
C ASP A 54 -19.24 7.34 10.10
N ASP A 55 -19.10 8.24 11.08
CA ASP A 55 -19.19 9.70 10.86
C ASP A 55 -17.91 10.24 10.20
N ASN A 56 -16.76 9.61 10.46
CA ASN A 56 -15.45 10.00 9.93
C ASN A 56 -14.92 9.08 8.81
N ALA A 57 -15.53 7.90 8.63
CA ALA A 57 -15.13 6.94 7.61
C ALA A 57 -15.48 7.37 6.19
N ALA A 58 -14.80 6.78 5.21
CA ALA A 58 -15.17 6.93 3.82
C ALA A 58 -16.52 6.25 3.52
N THR A 59 -17.38 6.94 2.77
CA THR A 59 -18.66 6.42 2.30
C THR A 59 -18.53 6.01 0.84
N ILE A 60 -18.59 4.71 0.57
CA ILE A 60 -18.52 4.17 -0.79
C ILE A 60 -19.79 4.55 -1.56
N THR A 61 -19.66 5.26 -2.67
CA THR A 61 -20.78 5.71 -3.51
C THR A 61 -20.96 4.82 -4.73
N GLN A 62 -19.88 4.23 -5.25
CA GLN A 62 -19.90 3.22 -6.32
C GLN A 62 -18.89 2.10 -6.01
N PRO A 63 -19.27 0.82 -6.14
CA PRO A 63 -20.62 0.33 -6.47
C PRO A 63 -21.63 0.57 -5.33
N THR A 64 -22.92 0.59 -5.66
CA THR A 64 -24.02 0.65 -4.66
C THR A 64 -24.19 -0.69 -3.94
N GLU A 65 -24.89 -0.69 -2.79
CA GLU A 65 -25.15 -1.93 -2.04
C GLU A 65 -25.86 -2.98 -2.91
N GLY A 66 -25.33 -4.20 -2.92
CA GLY A 66 -25.91 -5.32 -3.66
C GLY A 66 -25.87 -5.16 -5.19
N ALA A 67 -25.04 -4.23 -5.70
CA ALA A 67 -24.91 -4.03 -7.14
C ALA A 67 -24.49 -5.34 -7.85
N GLN A 68 -25.01 -5.52 -9.07
CA GLN A 68 -24.64 -6.62 -9.96
C GLN A 68 -23.90 -6.02 -11.16
N ILE A 69 -22.60 -6.28 -11.24
CA ILE A 69 -21.73 -5.72 -12.28
C ILE A 69 -21.58 -6.77 -13.39
N PRO A 70 -21.94 -6.48 -14.66
CA PRO A 70 -21.79 -7.44 -15.74
C PRO A 70 -20.33 -7.81 -16.00
N ALA A 71 -20.01 -9.11 -16.03
CA ALA A 71 -18.68 -9.64 -16.29
C ALA A 71 -18.19 -9.35 -17.71
N ASP A 72 -19.12 -9.27 -18.67
CA ASP A 72 -18.83 -8.91 -20.06
C ASP A 72 -18.67 -7.39 -20.27
N GLY A 73 -18.89 -6.60 -19.20
CA GLY A 73 -18.72 -5.16 -19.19
C GLY A 73 -17.27 -4.69 -18.96
N PRO A 74 -17.03 -3.36 -19.09
CA PRO A 74 -15.77 -2.77 -18.67
C PRO A 74 -15.57 -2.90 -17.15
N ALA A 75 -14.30 -2.87 -16.73
CA ALA A 75 -13.97 -2.85 -15.32
C ALA A 75 -14.60 -1.62 -14.63
N PRO A 76 -15.24 -1.77 -13.45
CA PRO A 76 -15.97 -0.68 -12.83
C PRO A 76 -15.02 0.39 -12.30
N LEU A 77 -15.53 1.62 -12.22
CA LEU A 77 -14.91 2.69 -11.43
C LEU A 77 -15.43 2.58 -9.99
N ILE A 78 -14.53 2.46 -9.03
CA ILE A 78 -14.87 2.50 -7.61
C ILE A 78 -14.76 3.95 -7.14
N GLN A 79 -15.78 4.44 -6.43
CA GLN A 79 -15.84 5.81 -5.94
C GLN A 79 -16.35 5.85 -4.50
N TRP A 80 -15.85 6.82 -3.74
CA TRP A 80 -16.28 7.09 -2.38
C TRP A 80 -16.21 8.59 -2.09
N THR A 81 -16.75 8.99 -0.96
CA THR A 81 -16.52 10.30 -0.36
C THR A 81 -15.81 10.10 0.97
N SER A 82 -15.03 11.10 1.41
CA SER A 82 -14.33 11.06 2.68
C SER A 82 -14.45 12.40 3.40
N PRO A 83 -14.87 12.44 4.67
CA PRO A 83 -14.81 13.65 5.49
C PRO A 83 -13.40 14.26 5.54
N LEU A 84 -12.36 13.41 5.54
CA LEU A 84 -10.95 13.85 5.52
C LEU A 84 -10.57 14.55 4.20
N SER A 85 -11.26 14.27 3.11
CA SER A 85 -11.07 14.96 1.82
C SER A 85 -11.72 16.35 1.81
N ALA A 86 -12.71 16.60 2.67
CA ALA A 86 -13.25 17.95 2.89
C ALA A 86 -12.31 18.81 3.76
N ALA A 87 -11.49 18.18 4.61
CA ALA A 87 -10.45 18.83 5.41
C ALA A 87 -9.22 19.32 4.60
N ARG A 88 -9.31 19.32 3.25
CA ARG A 88 -8.29 19.86 2.33
C ARG A 88 -7.92 21.33 2.56
N GLU A 89 -8.66 22.06 3.41
CA GLU A 89 -8.33 23.43 3.83
C GLU A 89 -7.21 23.51 4.89
N HIS A 90 -6.75 22.38 5.45
CA HIS A 90 -5.51 22.40 6.23
C HIS A 90 -4.37 22.84 5.29
N PRO A 91 -3.58 23.86 5.67
CA PRO A 91 -2.59 24.44 4.78
C PRO A 91 -1.64 23.32 4.35
N VAL A 92 -1.77 22.93 3.07
CA VAL A 92 -0.72 22.21 2.36
C VAL A 92 0.49 23.12 2.53
N LEU A 93 1.45 22.71 3.34
CA LEU A 93 2.76 23.33 3.30
C LEU A 93 3.22 23.12 1.87
N ASP A 94 3.18 24.18 1.06
CA ASP A 94 3.54 24.16 -0.35
C ASP A 94 4.75 23.24 -0.54
N GLY A 95 4.57 22.16 -1.28
CA GLY A 95 5.61 21.18 -1.64
C GLY A 95 6.82 21.80 -2.36
N ALA A 96 6.82 23.12 -2.57
CA ALA A 96 7.93 23.92 -3.06
C ALA A 96 9.16 23.92 -2.13
N ARG A 97 9.07 23.47 -0.88
CA ARG A 97 10.27 23.37 -0.01
C ARG A 97 11.14 22.13 -0.24
N TYR A 98 10.69 21.15 -1.04
CA TYR A 98 11.45 19.93 -1.31
C TYR A 98 11.73 19.67 -2.79
N ALA A 99 11.69 20.70 -3.63
CA ALA A 99 12.46 20.66 -4.87
C ALA A 99 13.96 20.71 -4.48
N VAL A 100 14.53 19.55 -4.12
CA VAL A 100 15.98 19.40 -4.07
C VAL A 100 16.44 19.68 -5.50
N ALA A 101 16.98 20.88 -5.72
CA ALA A 101 17.59 21.23 -7.00
C ALA A 101 18.52 20.06 -7.40
N PRO A 102 18.47 19.58 -8.66
CA PRO A 102 19.38 18.52 -9.09
C PRO A 102 20.80 19.01 -8.78
N ARG A 103 21.49 18.35 -7.84
CA ARG A 103 22.91 18.60 -7.65
C ARG A 103 23.54 18.40 -9.02
N LYS A 104 24.20 19.44 -9.55
CA LYS A 104 24.95 19.34 -10.81
C LYS A 104 25.74 18.03 -10.77
N ALA A 105 25.45 17.13 -11.70
CA ALA A 105 26.07 15.82 -11.77
C ALA A 105 27.60 16.02 -11.80
N ARG A 106 28.24 15.79 -10.65
CA ARG A 106 29.69 15.80 -10.56
C ARG A 106 30.13 14.43 -11.02
N THR A 107 31.02 14.37 -12.01
CA THR A 107 31.61 13.10 -12.43
C THR A 107 32.32 12.49 -11.22
N PRO A 108 31.90 11.30 -10.75
CA PRO A 108 32.49 10.70 -9.57
C PRO A 108 33.96 10.39 -9.84
N SER A 109 34.82 10.72 -8.88
CA SER A 109 36.21 10.28 -8.89
C SER A 109 36.29 8.76 -8.72
N VAL A 110 37.40 8.14 -9.14
CA VAL A 110 37.59 6.68 -9.06
C VAL A 110 37.37 6.14 -7.64
N GLY A 111 37.72 6.92 -6.60
CA GLY A 111 37.46 6.55 -5.22
C GLY A 111 35.98 6.61 -4.81
N GLU A 112 35.21 7.55 -5.35
CA GLU A 112 33.76 7.64 -5.13
C GLU A 112 33.03 6.49 -5.85
N TRP A 113 33.50 6.06 -7.03
CA TRP A 113 32.96 4.90 -7.74
C TRP A 113 33.13 3.60 -6.95
N ILE A 114 34.30 3.38 -6.33
CA ILE A 114 34.53 2.22 -5.45
C ILE A 114 33.65 2.31 -4.21
N LEU A 115 33.50 3.50 -3.62
CA LEU A 115 32.66 3.68 -2.45
C LEU A 115 31.17 3.44 -2.76
N GLU A 116 30.67 3.89 -3.91
CA GLU A 116 29.31 3.65 -4.39
C GLU A 116 29.05 2.17 -4.74
N ALA A 117 30.09 1.43 -5.15
CA ALA A 117 30.00 -0.02 -5.35
C ALA A 117 29.91 -0.82 -4.04
N ILE A 118 30.31 -0.22 -2.91
CA ILE A 118 30.34 -0.88 -1.59
C ILE A 118 29.22 -0.36 -0.67
N LEU A 119 28.79 0.88 -0.85
CA LEU A 119 27.70 1.49 -0.10
C LEU A 119 26.37 1.23 -0.83
N PRO A 120 25.37 0.65 -0.15
CA PRO A 120 24.05 0.48 -0.74
C PRO A 120 23.51 1.84 -1.19
N THR A 121 23.07 1.91 -2.45
CA THR A 121 22.41 3.09 -3.00
C THR A 121 21.13 3.35 -2.21
N ALA A 122 21.08 4.50 -1.52
CA ALA A 122 19.85 4.95 -0.87
C ALA A 122 18.77 5.03 -1.94
N HIS A 123 17.77 4.15 -1.86
CA HIS A 123 16.64 4.17 -2.76
C HIS A 123 16.00 5.56 -2.65
N ALA A 124 15.72 6.16 -3.80
CA ALA A 124 15.17 7.50 -3.85
C ALA A 124 13.74 7.46 -3.30
N HIS A 125 13.62 7.72 -2.00
CA HIS A 125 12.34 7.89 -1.32
C HIS A 125 11.54 8.98 -2.02
N LEU A 126 10.27 8.71 -2.29
CA LEU A 126 9.37 9.72 -2.84
C LEU A 126 9.13 10.82 -1.78
N PRO A 127 8.79 12.06 -2.18
CA PRO A 127 8.49 13.12 -1.22
C PRO A 127 7.37 12.68 -0.26
N PRO A 128 7.44 13.07 1.02
CA PRO A 128 6.45 12.63 1.99
C PRO A 128 5.07 13.20 1.67
N ILE A 129 4.02 12.41 1.90
CA ILE A 129 2.63 12.78 1.65
C ILE A 129 2.11 13.64 2.81
N THR A 130 1.44 14.74 2.45
CA THR A 130 0.56 15.49 3.35
C THR A 130 -0.82 15.60 2.71
N GLY A 131 -1.84 15.08 3.37
CA GLY A 131 -3.21 15.01 2.83
C GLY A 131 -3.93 13.71 3.16
N PRO A 132 -5.17 13.54 2.68
CA PRO A 132 -5.92 12.31 2.85
C PRO A 132 -5.28 11.16 2.09
N ILE A 133 -5.35 9.98 2.67
CA ILE A 133 -4.94 8.72 2.06
C ILE A 133 -5.95 7.62 2.35
N HIS A 134 -6.11 6.71 1.41
CA HIS A 134 -7.11 5.66 1.42
C HIS A 134 -6.47 4.32 1.11
N VAL A 135 -6.77 3.31 1.93
CA VAL A 135 -6.55 1.90 1.63
C VAL A 135 -7.89 1.27 1.30
N LEU A 136 -8.06 0.88 0.04
CA LEU A 136 -9.19 0.05 -0.39
C LEU A 136 -8.80 -1.40 -0.18
N GLU A 137 -9.72 -2.21 0.34
CA GLU A 137 -9.53 -3.65 0.43
C GLU A 137 -10.75 -4.33 -0.20
N ILE A 138 -10.49 -5.12 -1.24
CA ILE A 138 -11.50 -5.93 -1.91
C ILE A 138 -11.27 -7.37 -1.52
N SER A 139 -12.19 -7.91 -0.73
CA SER A 139 -12.19 -9.29 -0.29
C SER A 139 -13.20 -10.10 -1.08
N VAL A 140 -12.76 -11.25 -1.57
CA VAL A 140 -13.60 -12.24 -2.26
C VAL A 140 -13.61 -13.53 -1.44
N THR A 141 -14.70 -14.29 -1.50
CA THR A 141 -14.80 -15.53 -0.73
C THR A 141 -13.83 -16.57 -1.31
N GLY A 142 -13.05 -17.23 -0.45
CA GLY A 142 -12.08 -18.25 -0.88
C GLY A 142 -10.69 -17.72 -1.23
N GLU A 143 -10.50 -16.40 -1.26
CA GLU A 143 -9.18 -15.77 -1.38
C GLU A 143 -8.63 -15.47 0.03
N ASP A 144 -7.38 -15.88 0.29
CA ASP A 144 -6.71 -15.64 1.57
C ASP A 144 -6.30 -14.17 1.75
N CYS A 145 -6.05 -13.48 0.63
CA CYS A 145 -5.54 -12.11 0.61
C CYS A 145 -6.49 -11.16 -0.13
N PRO A 146 -6.90 -10.04 0.49
CA PRO A 146 -7.66 -9.03 -0.22
C PRO A 146 -6.79 -8.35 -1.28
N VAL A 147 -7.42 -7.91 -2.37
CA VAL A 147 -6.77 -6.95 -3.27
C VAL A 147 -6.75 -5.60 -2.56
N ARG A 148 -5.55 -5.05 -2.39
CA ARG A 148 -5.35 -3.76 -1.70
C ARG A 148 -4.90 -2.69 -2.66
N VAL A 149 -5.44 -1.49 -2.48
CA VAL A 149 -5.09 -0.31 -3.27
C VAL A 149 -4.82 0.84 -2.31
N LEU A 150 -3.67 1.49 -2.45
CA LEU A 150 -3.34 2.71 -1.72
C LEU A 150 -3.47 3.91 -2.65
N THR A 151 -4.19 4.95 -2.27
CA THR A 151 -4.39 6.13 -3.13
C THR A 151 -4.71 7.38 -2.32
N THR A 152 -4.39 8.55 -2.88
CA THR A 152 -4.81 9.86 -2.33
C THR A 152 -6.04 10.42 -3.05
N LYS A 153 -6.58 9.68 -4.02
CA LYS A 153 -7.81 10.01 -4.75
C LYS A 153 -9.02 9.39 -4.07
N ASP A 154 -10.21 9.98 -4.29
CA ASP A 154 -11.50 9.44 -3.83
C ASP A 154 -12.15 8.51 -4.88
N GLU A 155 -11.36 8.04 -5.84
CA GLU A 155 -11.77 7.11 -6.89
C GLU A 155 -10.60 6.21 -7.32
N TRP A 156 -10.95 5.03 -7.83
CA TRP A 156 -10.00 4.10 -8.42
C TRP A 156 -10.64 3.31 -9.56
N GLN A 157 -10.02 3.39 -10.74
CA GLN A 157 -10.39 2.58 -11.89
C GLN A 157 -9.81 1.18 -11.71
N VAL A 158 -10.68 0.17 -11.62
CA VAL A 158 -10.24 -1.23 -11.45
C VAL A 158 -9.36 -1.63 -12.65
N GLY A 159 -8.14 -2.09 -12.34
CA GLY A 159 -7.16 -2.54 -13.33
C GLY A 159 -7.56 -3.88 -13.97
N SER A 160 -6.99 -4.19 -15.13
CA SER A 160 -7.34 -5.40 -15.90
C SER A 160 -7.10 -6.70 -15.15
N GLU A 161 -6.03 -6.77 -14.35
CA GLU A 161 -5.69 -7.96 -13.55
C GLU A 161 -6.70 -8.17 -12.42
N THR A 162 -6.99 -7.13 -11.65
CA THR A 162 -8.03 -7.20 -10.62
C THR A 162 -9.39 -7.51 -11.23
N TRP A 163 -9.72 -6.93 -12.39
CA TRP A 163 -10.99 -7.23 -13.05
C TRP A 163 -11.09 -8.69 -13.50
N ALA A 164 -10.00 -9.25 -14.03
CA ALA A 164 -9.94 -10.67 -14.38
C ALA A 164 -10.16 -11.56 -13.13
N LEU A 165 -9.55 -11.20 -12.00
CA LEU A 165 -9.76 -11.89 -10.72
C LEU A 165 -11.22 -11.81 -10.28
N LEU A 166 -11.83 -10.62 -10.23
CA LEU A 166 -13.22 -10.49 -9.80
C LEU A 166 -14.21 -11.26 -10.70
N LYS A 167 -13.92 -11.35 -12.01
CA LYS A 167 -14.72 -12.18 -12.94
C LYS A 167 -14.56 -13.68 -12.72
N ALA A 168 -13.40 -14.14 -12.25
CA ALA A 168 -13.19 -15.54 -11.91
C ALA A 168 -14.11 -15.99 -10.76
N HIS A 169 -14.52 -15.05 -9.90
CA HIS A 169 -15.45 -15.26 -8.78
C HIS A 169 -16.87 -14.75 -9.08
N ARG A 170 -17.32 -14.85 -10.33
CA ARG A 170 -18.68 -14.46 -10.70
C ARG A 170 -19.73 -15.18 -9.84
N GLY A 171 -20.80 -14.46 -9.49
CA GLY A 171 -21.87 -14.93 -8.62
C GLY A 171 -21.52 -14.89 -7.12
N GLU A 172 -20.26 -14.70 -6.74
CA GLU A 172 -19.84 -14.60 -5.35
C GLU A 172 -19.99 -13.18 -4.81
N THR A 173 -20.23 -13.07 -3.50
CA THR A 173 -20.26 -11.78 -2.80
C THR A 173 -18.85 -11.23 -2.64
N ILE A 174 -18.63 -10.05 -3.21
CA ILE A 174 -17.44 -9.24 -3.06
C ILE A 174 -17.70 -8.21 -1.96
N ARG A 175 -16.73 -8.05 -1.04
CA ARG A 175 -16.76 -7.03 0.01
C ARG A 175 -15.70 -5.98 -0.27
N LEU A 176 -16.08 -4.72 -0.24
CA LEU A 176 -15.20 -3.57 -0.37
C LEU A 176 -15.21 -2.75 0.92
N THR A 177 -14.04 -2.55 1.50
CA THR A 177 -13.80 -1.60 2.59
C THR A 177 -12.89 -0.49 2.13
N VAL A 178 -13.08 0.70 2.69
CA VAL A 178 -12.16 1.82 2.53
C VAL A 178 -11.76 2.30 3.92
N THR A 179 -10.47 2.25 4.20
CA THR A 179 -9.86 2.79 5.41
C THR A 179 -9.17 4.09 5.07
N SER A 180 -9.51 5.18 5.75
CA SER A 180 -9.01 6.52 5.43
C SER A 180 -8.23 7.11 6.59
N ALA A 181 -7.13 7.81 6.30
CA ALA A 181 -6.38 8.59 7.28
C ALA A 181 -5.95 9.92 6.67
N TYR A 182 -5.57 10.88 7.51
CA TYR A 182 -4.87 12.09 7.08
C TYR A 182 -3.40 11.98 7.49
N LEU A 183 -2.51 12.18 6.52
CA LEU A 183 -1.08 12.20 6.74
C LEU A 183 -0.56 13.63 6.81
N THR A 184 0.41 13.88 7.69
CA THR A 184 1.30 15.04 7.63
C THR A 184 2.72 14.53 7.60
N GLU A 185 3.42 14.78 6.49
CA GLU A 185 4.77 14.26 6.23
C GLU A 185 4.91 12.74 6.48
N ASN A 186 4.00 11.94 5.90
CA ASN A 186 3.91 10.48 6.12
C ASN A 186 3.70 10.07 7.60
N ARG A 187 3.05 10.92 8.41
CA ARG A 187 2.62 10.55 9.76
C ARG A 187 1.12 10.67 9.86
N ILE A 188 0.46 9.64 10.37
CA ILE A 188 -0.99 9.69 10.66
C ILE A 188 -1.22 10.75 11.74
N THR A 189 -1.93 11.82 11.37
CA THR A 189 -2.38 12.87 12.29
C THR A 189 -3.86 12.79 12.59
N GLU A 190 -4.62 12.13 11.72
CA GLU A 190 -6.05 11.86 11.89
C GLU A 190 -6.43 10.49 11.33
N GLY A 191 -7.34 9.77 11.99
CA GLY A 191 -7.66 8.38 11.67
C GLY A 191 -6.61 7.38 12.17
N PRO A 192 -6.51 6.17 11.58
CA PRO A 192 -7.32 5.68 10.45
C PRO A 192 -8.77 5.38 10.85
N TYR A 193 -9.72 5.70 9.97
CA TYR A 193 -11.14 5.43 10.14
C TYR A 193 -11.64 4.42 9.12
N ARG A 194 -12.52 3.51 9.55
CA ARG A 194 -13.21 2.54 8.69
C ARG A 194 -14.69 2.51 9.06
N ALA A 195 -15.53 2.32 8.05
CA ALA A 195 -16.97 2.12 8.27
C ALA A 195 -17.23 0.80 9.01
N SER A 196 -18.30 0.74 9.79
CA SER A 196 -18.74 -0.44 10.53
C SER A 196 -19.16 -1.58 9.61
N THR A 197 -19.66 -1.25 8.42
CA THR A 197 -20.18 -2.22 7.44
C THR A 197 -19.45 -2.09 6.10
N PRO A 198 -18.89 -3.18 5.54
CA PRO A 198 -18.32 -3.16 4.19
C PRO A 198 -19.40 -2.99 3.14
N ARG A 199 -19.06 -2.38 1.99
CA ARG A 199 -19.93 -2.38 0.80
C ARG A 199 -19.93 -3.78 0.20
N THR A 200 -21.11 -4.31 -0.12
CA THR A 200 -21.21 -5.59 -0.84
C THR A 200 -21.73 -5.41 -2.26
N PHE A 201 -21.21 -6.22 -3.19
CA PHE A 201 -21.67 -6.31 -4.58
C PHE A 201 -21.26 -7.65 -5.19
N THR A 202 -21.68 -7.94 -6.43
CA THR A 202 -21.32 -9.16 -7.17
C THR A 202 -20.95 -8.85 -8.61
N VAL A 203 -20.16 -9.73 -9.22
CA VAL A 203 -19.94 -9.76 -10.67
C VAL A 203 -20.78 -10.88 -11.28
N GLN A 204 -21.49 -10.62 -12.39
CA GLN A 204 -22.42 -11.56 -13.04
C GLN A 204 -22.03 -11.84 -14.49
#